data_AF-S8CEA0-F1
#
_entry.id   AF-S8CEA0-F1
#
_cell.length_a   1.000
_cell.length_b   1.000
_cell.length_c   1.000
_cell.angle_alpha   90.00
_cell.angle_beta   90.00
_cell.angle_gamma   90.00
#
_symmetry.space_group_name_H-M   'P 1'
#
loop_
_entity.id
_entity.type
_entity.pdbx_description
1 polymer ?
#
loop_
_entity_poly.entity_id
_entity_poly.type
_entity_poly.pdbx_seq_one_letter_code
_entity_poly.pdbx_strand_id
1 'polypeptide(L)'
;MPRYSKILAGSACFLLIQGINAQAPAYGQCGGIGWTGPTTCVSGWTCVYGNDYYSQCLQATGTTATTTTTTSKTTTTSSKATTTSSKTTTTLSTTTSSKTTTTPTTTTKTTTTSTTTTKTTTTSTPVATGCVYYVATSGSDSNSGSISSPFAGIQKAVDTATAGCTIYLRAGTYAPSKNIQVAKSGTSSARYTVAAYPGEKVIIDGENMTGTPAALGAALDNPDRGIFHIQNANYWTFSKLELINGPYGIYNRDASYNDFLDLITRDNYESGLQIEGAAAYNRVIRLDSYGNRDPRKNGESADGLAIKQGSGAGNLVSNCRLWNNADDGLDFWMFETPITLEYTLSWGNGVNRWGFPDWAGDGNGFKLGGGDPDVPANHVVKYCIAFQNAKHGFTDNGNYGTITVDHCTAWKNTGTGFTFSSSPSKLTKDLASNNAATYTLGSGGSSSGCSWNIGGTWNDARFKSTTTSLVTGARDSQNRIPATDFLVIADGTDVGAKFVY
;
A
#
# COMPACT_ATOMS: atom_id res chain seq x y z
N MET A 1 -65.23 62.43 -27.83
CA MET A 1 -63.95 63.16 -27.63
C MET A 1 -63.18 62.51 -26.49
N PRO A 2 -61.84 62.62 -26.43
CA PRO A 2 -61.00 61.42 -26.33
C PRO A 2 -60.25 61.23 -25.01
N ARG A 3 -59.66 60.04 -24.80
CA ARG A 3 -58.20 59.77 -24.65
C ARG A 3 -57.92 58.34 -24.13
N TYR A 4 -56.98 57.66 -24.80
CA TYR A 4 -55.87 56.79 -24.30
C TYR A 4 -55.96 56.19 -22.88
N SER A 5 -55.50 54.99 -22.52
CA SER A 5 -54.78 53.87 -23.17
C SER A 5 -54.70 52.71 -22.13
N LYS A 6 -54.15 51.50 -22.36
CA LYS A 6 -53.37 50.85 -23.44
C LYS A 6 -53.61 49.33 -23.39
N ILE A 7 -53.32 48.58 -24.45
CA ILE A 7 -53.21 47.10 -24.42
C ILE A 7 -51.84 46.73 -23.86
N LEU A 8 -51.77 45.74 -22.95
CA LEU A 8 -50.54 45.08 -22.54
C LEU A 8 -50.63 43.58 -22.84
N ALA A 9 -50.02 43.17 -23.95
CA ALA A 9 -49.67 41.78 -24.19
C ALA A 9 -48.44 41.44 -23.34
N GLY A 10 -48.54 40.40 -22.51
CA GLY A 10 -47.43 39.91 -21.70
C GLY A 10 -46.41 39.13 -22.52
N SER A 11 -45.45 39.82 -23.13
CA SER A 11 -44.30 39.16 -23.75
C SER A 11 -43.41 38.53 -22.67
N ALA A 12 -43.45 37.20 -22.57
CA ALA A 12 -42.51 36.44 -21.75
C ALA A 12 -41.10 36.52 -22.37
N CYS A 13 -40.27 37.43 -21.86
CA CYS A 13 -38.88 37.55 -22.25
C CYS A 13 -38.07 36.41 -21.59
N PHE A 14 -37.78 35.36 -22.34
CA PHE A 14 -36.81 34.34 -21.94
C PHE A 14 -35.40 34.96 -21.95
N LEU A 15 -34.92 35.35 -20.77
CA LEU A 15 -33.51 35.68 -20.54
C LEU A 15 -32.67 34.41 -20.68
N LEU A 16 -32.10 34.21 -21.87
CA LEU A 16 -31.00 33.29 -22.11
C LEU A 16 -29.77 33.81 -21.36
N ILE A 17 -29.58 33.33 -20.13
CA ILE A 17 -28.32 33.47 -19.40
C ILE A 17 -27.28 32.62 -20.15
N GLN A 18 -26.55 33.26 -21.05
CA GLN A 18 -25.33 32.72 -21.64
C GLN A 18 -24.33 32.50 -20.50
N GLY A 19 -24.13 31.24 -20.12
CA GLY A 19 -23.15 30.87 -19.11
C GLY A 19 -21.75 31.26 -19.57
N ILE A 20 -21.17 32.29 -18.96
CA ILE A 20 -19.77 32.65 -19.18
C ILE A 20 -18.93 31.55 -18.52
N ASN A 21 -18.52 30.56 -19.32
CA ASN A 21 -17.53 29.58 -18.91
C ASN A 21 -16.19 30.31 -18.72
N ALA A 22 -15.92 30.73 -17.48
CA ALA A 22 -14.61 31.18 -17.06
C ALA A 22 -13.55 30.11 -17.37
N GLN A 23 -12.28 30.49 -17.48
CA GLN A 23 -11.21 29.52 -17.65
C GLN A 23 -10.93 28.78 -16.33
N ALA A 24 -10.58 27.50 -16.41
CA ALA A 24 -10.07 26.75 -15.25
C ALA A 24 -8.73 27.37 -14.81
N PRO A 25 -8.54 27.64 -13.51
CA PRO A 25 -7.28 28.17 -12.99
C PRO A 25 -6.15 27.13 -13.14
N ALA A 26 -4.91 27.56 -12.87
CA ALA A 26 -3.78 26.65 -12.70
C ALA A 26 -4.14 25.49 -11.75
N TYR A 27 -3.87 24.25 -12.17
CA TYR A 27 -4.25 23.01 -11.45
C TYR A 27 -5.76 22.80 -11.22
N GLY A 28 -6.63 23.63 -11.81
CA GLY A 28 -8.08 23.44 -11.77
C GLY A 28 -8.55 22.27 -12.65
N GLN A 29 -9.69 21.69 -12.30
CA GLN A 29 -10.36 20.70 -13.15
C GLN A 29 -10.86 21.38 -14.44
N CYS A 30 -10.61 20.73 -15.57
CA CYS A 30 -10.92 21.23 -16.91
C CYS A 30 -11.64 20.19 -17.79
N GLY A 31 -12.10 19.07 -17.21
CA GLY A 31 -12.77 18.00 -17.93
C GLY A 31 -13.15 16.81 -17.04
N GLY A 32 -13.93 15.90 -17.61
CA GLY A 32 -14.42 14.69 -16.95
C GLY A 32 -15.91 14.42 -17.25
N ILE A 33 -16.31 13.15 -17.24
CA ILE A 33 -17.70 12.71 -17.27
C ILE A 33 -18.43 13.32 -16.06
N GLY A 34 -19.49 14.08 -16.33
CA GLY A 34 -20.24 14.80 -15.30
C GLY A 34 -19.66 16.17 -14.89
N TRP A 35 -18.50 16.57 -15.42
CA TRP A 35 -17.97 17.92 -15.19
C TRP A 35 -18.77 18.96 -15.97
N THR A 36 -19.35 19.92 -15.25
CA THR A 36 -20.14 21.04 -15.81
C THR A 36 -19.41 22.38 -15.72
N GLY A 37 -18.16 22.38 -15.26
CA GLY A 37 -17.34 23.57 -15.12
C GLY A 37 -16.52 23.91 -16.38
N PRO A 38 -15.54 24.81 -16.24
CA PRO A 38 -14.64 25.21 -17.33
C PRO A 38 -13.99 24.03 -18.07
N THR A 39 -13.88 24.12 -19.40
CA THR A 39 -13.18 23.13 -20.24
C THR A 39 -11.89 23.63 -20.88
N THR A 40 -11.58 24.92 -20.70
CA THR A 40 -10.35 25.57 -21.17
C THR A 40 -9.58 26.14 -19.99
N CYS A 41 -8.25 26.04 -20.04
CA CYS A 41 -7.37 26.52 -18.98
C CYS A 41 -6.99 27.99 -19.18
N VAL A 42 -6.54 28.63 -18.09
CA VAL A 42 -5.88 29.95 -18.17
C VAL A 42 -4.65 29.93 -19.07
N SER A 43 -4.30 31.08 -19.64
CA SER A 43 -3.18 31.21 -20.59
C SER A 43 -1.86 30.62 -20.05
N GLY A 44 -1.16 29.85 -20.88
CA GLY A 44 0.06 29.12 -20.49
C GLY A 44 -0.17 27.72 -19.89
N TRP A 45 -1.43 27.28 -19.77
CA TRP A 45 -1.80 25.97 -19.22
C TRP A 45 -2.61 25.18 -20.25
N THR A 46 -2.47 23.86 -20.24
CA THR A 46 -3.18 22.92 -21.13
C THR A 46 -4.04 21.99 -20.30
N CYS A 47 -5.24 21.69 -20.78
CA CYS A 47 -6.09 20.69 -20.13
C CYS A 47 -5.55 19.29 -20.44
N VAL A 48 -4.95 18.65 -19.44
CA VAL A 48 -4.39 17.30 -19.55
C VAL A 48 -5.39 16.31 -19.01
N TYR A 49 -5.74 15.30 -19.82
CA TYR A 49 -6.59 14.18 -19.41
C TYR A 49 -5.90 13.39 -18.30
N GLY A 50 -6.58 13.20 -17.16
CA GLY A 50 -6.13 12.33 -16.08
C GLY A 50 -6.84 10.98 -16.10
N ASN A 51 -8.18 11.01 -16.17
CA ASN A 51 -9.05 9.86 -16.37
C ASN A 51 -10.42 10.32 -16.89
N ASP A 52 -11.31 9.37 -17.19
CA ASP A 52 -12.63 9.65 -17.76
C ASP A 52 -13.47 10.63 -16.94
N TYR A 53 -13.29 10.73 -15.62
CA TYR A 53 -14.03 11.64 -14.73
C TYR A 53 -13.25 12.91 -14.36
N TYR A 54 -11.99 13.05 -14.81
CA TYR A 54 -11.11 14.14 -14.38
C TYR A 54 -9.99 14.48 -15.37
N SER A 55 -9.99 15.72 -15.86
CA SER A 55 -8.85 16.36 -16.55
C SER A 55 -8.41 17.60 -15.77
N GLN A 56 -7.12 17.93 -15.78
CA GLN A 56 -6.54 19.03 -14.99
C GLN A 56 -5.71 19.99 -15.85
N CYS A 57 -5.74 21.28 -15.53
CA CYS A 57 -4.84 22.26 -16.11
C CYS A 57 -3.41 22.07 -15.61
N LEU A 58 -2.49 21.71 -16.51
CA LEU A 58 -1.05 21.58 -16.24
C LEU A 58 -0.24 22.45 -17.22
N GLN A 59 0.99 22.83 -16.86
CA GLN A 59 1.89 23.55 -17.76
C GLN A 59 2.54 22.59 -18.75
N ALA A 60 2.54 22.96 -20.03
CA ALA A 60 3.27 22.21 -21.05
C ALA A 60 4.79 22.45 -20.92
N THR A 61 5.50 21.53 -20.28
CA THR A 61 6.97 21.45 -20.37
C THR A 61 7.34 20.96 -21.77
N GLY A 62 7.55 21.90 -22.69
CA GLY A 62 7.82 21.59 -24.09
C GLY A 62 9.22 21.00 -24.31
N THR A 63 9.28 19.76 -24.81
CA THR A 63 10.40 19.32 -25.65
C THR A 63 9.92 18.40 -26.78
N THR A 64 10.37 18.74 -27.98
CA THR A 64 10.27 18.12 -29.31
C THR A 64 10.02 16.60 -29.41
N ALA A 65 9.21 16.22 -30.40
CA ALA A 65 8.89 14.83 -30.73
C ALA A 65 10.12 14.00 -31.18
N THR A 66 10.08 12.70 -30.85
CA THR A 66 11.11 11.69 -31.18
C THR A 66 10.79 10.98 -32.50
N THR A 67 11.83 10.69 -33.29
CA THR A 67 11.79 9.67 -34.36
C THR A 67 12.84 8.61 -34.07
N THR A 68 12.43 7.38 -33.76
CA THR A 68 13.37 6.25 -33.62
C THR A 68 12.79 5.01 -34.28
N THR A 69 13.59 4.37 -35.14
CA THR A 69 13.18 3.27 -36.01
C THR A 69 13.23 1.93 -35.28
N THR A 70 12.21 1.09 -35.49
CA THR A 70 12.14 -0.29 -34.99
C THR A 70 13.10 -1.23 -35.72
N THR A 71 13.75 -2.13 -34.97
CA THR A 71 14.39 -3.33 -35.55
C THR A 71 14.20 -4.53 -34.61
N SER A 72 13.40 -5.50 -35.05
CA SER A 72 13.20 -6.77 -34.32
C SER A 72 14.39 -7.71 -34.51
N LYS A 73 14.68 -8.56 -33.52
CA LYS A 73 15.52 -9.75 -33.72
C LYS A 73 14.96 -10.99 -32.99
N THR A 74 15.06 -12.12 -33.68
CA THR A 74 14.31 -13.36 -33.42
C THR A 74 15.05 -14.31 -32.47
N THR A 75 14.24 -15.16 -31.82
CA THR A 75 14.56 -16.26 -30.91
C THR A 75 15.68 -17.23 -31.35
N THR A 76 16.35 -17.84 -30.36
CA THR A 76 16.83 -19.24 -30.44
C THR A 76 16.62 -19.97 -29.13
N THR A 77 15.84 -21.05 -29.18
CA THR A 77 15.67 -22.04 -28.10
C THR A 77 16.74 -23.13 -28.18
N SER A 78 17.26 -23.60 -27.05
CA SER A 78 18.04 -24.84 -26.98
C SER A 78 17.57 -25.72 -25.82
N SER A 79 17.18 -26.95 -26.14
CA SER A 79 16.77 -27.99 -25.21
C SER A 79 17.91 -28.97 -24.96
N LYS A 80 18.03 -29.49 -23.73
CA LYS A 80 18.80 -30.73 -23.49
C LYS A 80 18.19 -31.54 -22.35
N ALA A 81 18.22 -32.87 -22.51
CA ALA A 81 17.47 -33.83 -21.72
C ALA A 81 18.23 -34.41 -20.52
N THR A 82 17.45 -34.73 -19.50
CA THR A 82 17.44 -35.93 -18.64
C THR A 82 18.77 -36.66 -18.33
N THR A 83 19.05 -36.83 -17.04
CA THR A 83 19.61 -38.08 -16.50
C THR A 83 18.89 -38.49 -15.21
N THR A 84 18.56 -39.78 -15.13
CA THR A 84 17.85 -40.43 -14.02
C THR A 84 18.83 -40.99 -13.00
N SER A 85 18.52 -40.90 -11.71
CA SER A 85 19.10 -41.82 -10.72
C SER A 85 18.11 -42.09 -9.58
N SER A 86 17.83 -43.37 -9.36
CA SER A 86 16.91 -43.87 -8.35
C SER A 86 17.69 -44.38 -7.13
N LYS A 87 17.14 -44.17 -5.92
CA LYS A 87 17.53 -44.94 -4.74
C LYS A 87 16.39 -45.08 -3.74
N THR A 88 16.49 -46.13 -2.93
CA THR A 88 15.35 -46.82 -2.33
C THR A 88 15.26 -46.58 -0.82
N THR A 89 14.02 -46.40 -0.36
CA THR A 89 13.43 -46.68 0.96
C THR A 89 14.33 -46.87 2.20
N THR A 90 14.04 -46.11 3.25
CA THR A 90 13.94 -46.67 4.61
C THR A 90 12.82 -45.99 5.40
N THR A 91 11.87 -46.79 5.90
CA THR A 91 10.78 -46.36 6.80
C THR A 91 11.18 -46.53 8.25
N LEU A 92 10.90 -45.54 9.11
CA LEU A 92 10.81 -45.74 10.56
C LEU A 92 9.62 -44.97 11.13
N SER A 93 8.83 -45.67 11.95
CA SER A 93 7.62 -45.16 12.60
C SER A 93 7.94 -44.72 14.02
N THR A 94 7.43 -43.56 14.45
CA THR A 94 7.32 -43.22 15.88
C THR A 94 5.99 -42.58 16.23
N THR A 95 5.28 -43.34 17.07
CA THR A 95 4.08 -43.06 17.87
C THR A 95 3.76 -41.61 18.27
N THR A 96 2.47 -41.32 18.13
CA THR A 96 1.60 -40.45 18.94
C THR A 96 2.03 -40.15 20.39
N SER A 97 1.80 -38.91 20.82
CA SER A 97 1.24 -38.62 22.15
C SER A 97 0.43 -37.33 22.13
N SER A 98 -0.86 -37.40 22.46
CA SER A 98 -1.77 -36.25 22.56
C SER A 98 -1.77 -35.72 23.99
N LYS A 99 -1.70 -34.38 24.16
CA LYS A 99 -1.81 -33.75 25.49
C LYS A 99 -2.92 -32.71 25.53
N THR A 100 -4.07 -33.16 26.03
CA THR A 100 -5.22 -32.35 26.40
C THR A 100 -4.81 -31.24 27.38
N THR A 101 -5.24 -30.00 27.14
CA THR A 101 -5.19 -28.91 28.14
C THR A 101 -6.52 -28.17 28.17
N THR A 102 -6.98 -27.85 29.37
CA THR A 102 -8.37 -27.47 29.70
C THR A 102 -8.64 -25.96 29.57
N THR A 103 -9.80 -25.63 28.99
CA THR A 103 -10.35 -24.26 28.92
C THR A 103 -10.83 -23.75 30.29
N PRO A 104 -10.50 -22.52 30.71
CA PRO A 104 -11.19 -21.82 31.78
C PRO A 104 -12.37 -20.98 31.25
N THR A 105 -13.57 -21.24 31.78
CA THR A 105 -14.77 -20.42 31.54
C THR A 105 -14.65 -19.06 32.22
N THR A 106 -14.98 -17.97 31.51
CA THR A 106 -15.11 -16.63 32.11
C THR A 106 -16.51 -16.06 31.89
N THR A 107 -17.12 -15.57 32.97
CA THR A 107 -18.53 -15.20 33.07
C THR A 107 -18.86 -13.86 32.42
N THR A 108 -19.84 -13.82 31.52
CA THR A 108 -20.35 -12.59 30.91
C THR A 108 -21.12 -11.74 31.92
N LYS A 109 -20.72 -10.48 32.11
CA LYS A 109 -21.48 -9.48 32.88
C LYS A 109 -22.21 -8.54 31.93
N THR A 110 -23.55 -8.60 31.93
CA THR A 110 -24.41 -7.76 31.09
C THR A 110 -24.38 -6.31 31.56
N THR A 111 -24.02 -5.39 30.67
CA THR A 111 -24.17 -3.94 30.87
C THR A 111 -25.11 -3.39 29.80
N THR A 112 -26.22 -2.80 30.23
CA THR A 112 -27.22 -2.18 29.37
C THR A 112 -26.75 -0.79 28.94
N THR A 113 -26.63 -0.54 27.64
CA THR A 113 -26.23 0.77 27.10
C THR A 113 -27.31 1.31 26.17
N SER A 114 -27.69 2.58 26.37
CA SER A 114 -28.78 3.25 25.68
C SER A 114 -28.56 3.37 24.16
N THR A 115 -29.62 3.13 23.38
CA THR A 115 -29.62 3.33 21.92
C THR A 115 -29.68 4.80 21.54
N THR A 116 -28.57 5.34 21.04
CA THR A 116 -28.54 6.62 20.30
C THR A 116 -28.77 6.34 18.82
N THR A 117 -29.81 6.96 18.25
CA THR A 117 -30.22 6.74 16.85
C THR A 117 -29.27 7.42 15.86
N THR A 118 -28.27 6.69 15.38
CA THR A 118 -27.35 7.21 14.35
C THR A 118 -28.00 7.18 12.96
N LYS A 119 -28.05 8.34 12.28
CA LYS A 119 -28.57 8.47 10.93
C LYS A 119 -27.60 7.81 9.94
N THR A 120 -27.97 6.65 9.39
CA THR A 120 -27.16 5.89 8.45
C THR A 120 -26.99 6.63 7.12
N THR A 121 -25.85 7.29 6.93
CA THR A 121 -25.43 7.77 5.61
C THR A 121 -24.97 6.56 4.80
N THR A 122 -25.81 6.06 3.90
CA THR A 122 -25.45 4.96 3.00
C THR A 122 -24.39 5.43 2.01
N THR A 123 -23.13 5.07 2.25
CA THR A 123 -22.08 5.12 1.24
C THR A 123 -22.47 4.19 0.10
N SER A 124 -22.75 4.77 -1.07
CA SER A 124 -23.03 4.00 -2.28
C SER A 124 -21.79 3.24 -2.72
N THR A 125 -21.77 1.92 -2.50
CA THR A 125 -20.75 1.02 -3.07
C THR A 125 -20.70 1.24 -4.59
N PRO A 126 -19.52 1.35 -5.21
CA PRO A 126 -19.43 1.43 -6.67
C PRO A 126 -20.10 0.21 -7.30
N VAL A 127 -20.98 0.45 -8.27
CA VAL A 127 -21.65 -0.60 -9.03
C VAL A 127 -20.59 -1.32 -9.87
N ALA A 128 -20.49 -2.64 -9.72
CA ALA A 128 -19.62 -3.44 -10.57
C ALA A 128 -20.05 -3.29 -12.05
N THR A 129 -19.14 -2.81 -12.90
CA THR A 129 -19.41 -2.54 -14.32
C THR A 129 -19.26 -3.78 -15.21
N GLY A 130 -18.65 -4.85 -14.70
CA GLY A 130 -18.56 -6.17 -15.32
C GLY A 130 -19.26 -7.28 -14.52
N CYS A 131 -18.89 -8.53 -14.78
CA CYS A 131 -19.51 -9.69 -14.12
C CYS A 131 -19.21 -9.75 -12.61
N VAL A 132 -20.08 -10.37 -11.82
CA VAL A 132 -19.89 -10.52 -10.37
C VAL A 132 -19.91 -12.01 -10.00
N TYR A 133 -18.81 -12.47 -9.40
CA TYR A 133 -18.69 -13.80 -8.84
C TYR A 133 -18.57 -13.77 -7.33
N TYR A 134 -19.06 -14.82 -6.69
CA TYR A 134 -19.05 -15.01 -5.25
C TYR A 134 -18.31 -16.29 -4.89
N VAL A 135 -17.46 -16.20 -3.87
CA VAL A 135 -16.75 -17.35 -3.28
C VAL A 135 -17.17 -17.44 -1.82
N ALA A 136 -17.45 -18.64 -1.32
CA ALA A 136 -17.80 -18.88 0.07
C ALA A 136 -17.10 -20.15 0.58
N THR A 137 -16.75 -20.19 1.87
CA THR A 137 -16.17 -21.38 2.53
C THR A 137 -17.10 -22.59 2.50
N SER A 138 -18.42 -22.38 2.34
CA SER A 138 -19.44 -23.41 2.14
C SER A 138 -19.89 -23.57 0.67
N GLY A 139 -19.13 -23.03 -0.29
CA GLY A 139 -19.42 -23.09 -1.71
C GLY A 139 -19.05 -24.44 -2.36
N SER A 140 -19.10 -24.48 -3.70
CA SER A 140 -18.57 -25.59 -4.50
C SER A 140 -18.08 -25.07 -5.85
N ASP A 141 -16.97 -25.58 -6.35
CA ASP A 141 -16.44 -25.18 -7.68
C ASP A 141 -17.24 -25.76 -8.86
N SER A 142 -18.23 -26.63 -8.57
CA SER A 142 -19.29 -27.03 -9.51
C SER A 142 -20.43 -26.01 -9.63
N ASN A 143 -20.50 -25.02 -8.75
CA ASN A 143 -21.55 -24.01 -8.75
C ASN A 143 -21.32 -22.96 -9.86
N SER A 144 -22.29 -22.07 -10.07
CA SER A 144 -22.21 -20.99 -11.07
C SER A 144 -21.39 -19.77 -10.62
N GLY A 145 -21.03 -19.68 -9.35
CA GLY A 145 -20.40 -18.50 -8.75
C GLY A 145 -21.37 -17.36 -8.45
N SER A 146 -22.69 -17.60 -8.46
CA SER A 146 -23.69 -16.60 -8.04
C SER A 146 -23.75 -16.45 -6.52
N ILE A 147 -24.42 -15.40 -6.01
CA ILE A 147 -24.57 -15.20 -4.55
C ILE A 147 -25.31 -16.34 -3.85
N SER A 148 -26.22 -17.03 -4.55
CA SER A 148 -26.98 -18.18 -4.06
C SER A 148 -26.30 -19.53 -4.35
N SER A 149 -25.28 -19.54 -5.20
CA SER A 149 -24.51 -20.73 -5.59
C SER A 149 -23.04 -20.32 -5.81
N PRO A 150 -22.30 -20.00 -4.74
CA PRO A 150 -20.94 -19.47 -4.83
C PRO A 150 -19.91 -20.57 -5.11
N PHE A 151 -18.78 -20.20 -5.70
CA PHE A 151 -17.59 -21.06 -5.78
C PHE A 151 -17.02 -21.36 -4.38
N ALA A 152 -16.20 -22.41 -4.27
CA ALA A 152 -15.43 -22.68 -3.05
C ALA A 152 -14.01 -22.10 -3.13
N GLY A 153 -13.35 -22.28 -4.28
CA GLY A 153 -11.99 -21.88 -4.54
C GLY A 153 -11.87 -20.44 -5.02
N ILE A 154 -10.97 -19.68 -4.40
CA ILE A 154 -10.63 -18.32 -4.87
C ILE A 154 -9.97 -18.40 -6.25
N GLN A 155 -9.09 -19.38 -6.48
CA GLN A 155 -8.49 -19.64 -7.81
C GLN A 155 -9.57 -19.88 -8.88
N LYS A 156 -10.60 -20.68 -8.58
CA LYS A 156 -11.70 -20.95 -9.50
C LYS A 156 -12.39 -19.67 -9.96
N ALA A 157 -12.59 -18.71 -9.06
CA ALA A 157 -13.15 -17.41 -9.41
C ALA A 157 -12.17 -16.56 -10.23
N VAL A 158 -10.88 -16.52 -9.87
CA VAL A 158 -9.81 -15.83 -10.61
C VAL A 158 -9.71 -16.35 -12.05
N ASP A 159 -9.73 -17.67 -12.24
CA ASP A 159 -9.67 -18.33 -13.55
C ASP A 159 -10.91 -18.01 -14.40
N THR A 160 -12.10 -18.05 -13.78
CA THR A 160 -13.39 -17.85 -14.45
C THR A 160 -13.66 -16.37 -14.79
N ALA A 161 -13.13 -15.42 -14.03
CA ALA A 161 -13.34 -13.99 -14.25
C ALA A 161 -12.76 -13.49 -15.59
N THR A 162 -13.47 -12.54 -16.20
CA THR A 162 -13.01 -11.73 -17.34
C THR A 162 -12.77 -10.28 -16.92
N ALA A 163 -12.16 -9.47 -17.78
CA ALA A 163 -11.82 -8.08 -17.47
C ALA A 163 -13.07 -7.26 -17.08
N GLY A 164 -12.95 -6.42 -16.05
CA GLY A 164 -14.06 -5.68 -15.47
C GLY A 164 -14.84 -6.43 -14.36
N CYS A 165 -14.58 -7.72 -14.14
CA CYS A 165 -15.33 -8.50 -13.16
C CYS A 165 -14.87 -8.27 -11.71
N THR A 166 -15.82 -8.38 -10.78
CA THR A 166 -15.60 -8.36 -9.33
C THR A 166 -15.83 -9.74 -8.73
N ILE A 167 -14.85 -10.21 -7.94
CA ILE A 167 -14.89 -11.44 -7.16
C ILE A 167 -15.09 -11.03 -5.70
N TYR A 168 -16.28 -11.29 -5.15
CA TYR A 168 -16.57 -11.11 -3.74
C TYR A 168 -16.33 -12.39 -2.95
N LEU A 169 -15.44 -12.29 -1.96
CA LEU A 169 -15.22 -13.33 -0.95
C LEU A 169 -16.22 -13.10 0.19
N ARG A 170 -16.99 -14.14 0.54
CA ARG A 170 -17.93 -14.11 1.67
C ARG A 170 -17.21 -14.34 2.99
N ALA A 171 -17.84 -13.94 4.09
CA ALA A 171 -17.30 -14.03 5.45
C ALA A 171 -16.72 -15.41 5.76
N GLY A 172 -15.52 -15.44 6.34
CA GLY A 172 -14.86 -16.68 6.78
C GLY A 172 -13.34 -16.66 6.64
N THR A 173 -12.74 -17.79 7.03
CA THR A 173 -11.32 -18.07 6.82
C THR A 173 -11.17 -19.08 5.69
N TYR A 174 -10.41 -18.72 4.67
CA TYR A 174 -10.07 -19.57 3.53
C TYR A 174 -8.65 -20.10 3.72
N ALA A 175 -8.45 -21.41 3.68
CA ALA A 175 -7.15 -22.04 3.92
C ALA A 175 -6.66 -22.84 2.69
N PRO A 176 -6.37 -22.17 1.56
CA PRO A 176 -5.94 -22.82 0.31
C PRO A 176 -4.58 -23.53 0.48
N SER A 177 -4.43 -24.70 -0.14
CA SER A 177 -3.18 -25.47 -0.11
C SER A 177 -2.15 -25.05 -1.16
N LYS A 178 -2.45 -24.00 -1.94
CA LYS A 178 -1.59 -23.42 -2.99
C LYS A 178 -1.87 -21.93 -3.12
N ASN A 179 -0.86 -21.19 -3.53
CA ASN A 179 -0.91 -19.77 -3.86
C ASN A 179 -1.97 -19.49 -4.93
N ILE A 180 -2.66 -18.36 -4.79
CA ILE A 180 -3.66 -17.90 -5.76
C ILE A 180 -2.91 -17.18 -6.90
N GLN A 181 -2.84 -17.85 -8.05
CA GLN A 181 -2.10 -17.42 -9.23
C GLN A 181 -2.92 -16.40 -10.04
N VAL A 182 -2.37 -15.19 -10.19
CA VAL A 182 -2.96 -14.08 -10.93
C VAL A 182 -2.05 -13.73 -12.10
N ALA A 183 -2.41 -14.23 -13.29
CA ALA A 183 -1.59 -14.16 -14.52
C ALA A 183 -2.32 -13.53 -15.73
N LYS A 184 -3.50 -12.92 -15.52
CA LYS A 184 -4.29 -12.23 -16.56
C LYS A 184 -4.21 -10.72 -16.33
N SER A 185 -4.23 -9.90 -17.38
CA SER A 185 -4.32 -8.43 -17.26
C SER A 185 -5.72 -7.91 -17.57
N GLY A 186 -6.16 -6.90 -16.83
CA GLY A 186 -7.33 -6.07 -17.17
C GLY A 186 -6.94 -4.86 -18.04
N THR A 187 -7.79 -3.83 -18.04
CA THR A 187 -7.47 -2.50 -18.60
C THR A 187 -7.82 -1.40 -17.60
N SER A 188 -7.44 -0.15 -17.90
CA SER A 188 -7.83 1.02 -17.11
C SER A 188 -9.35 1.15 -16.93
N SER A 189 -10.13 0.82 -17.96
CA SER A 189 -11.60 0.85 -17.97
C SER A 189 -12.27 -0.47 -17.52
N ALA A 190 -11.52 -1.58 -17.50
CA ALA A 190 -12.02 -2.92 -17.16
C ALA A 190 -11.04 -3.64 -16.21
N ARG A 191 -10.89 -3.10 -15.00
CA ARG A 191 -10.07 -3.69 -13.93
C ARG A 191 -10.70 -4.98 -13.40
N TYR A 192 -9.89 -5.94 -13.00
CA TYR A 192 -10.36 -7.04 -12.16
C TYR A 192 -10.40 -6.60 -10.70
N THR A 193 -11.35 -7.10 -9.91
CA THR A 193 -11.39 -6.83 -8.46
C THR A 193 -11.54 -8.12 -7.66
N VAL A 194 -10.75 -8.28 -6.59
CA VAL A 194 -10.97 -9.28 -5.53
C VAL A 194 -11.20 -8.52 -4.23
N ALA A 195 -12.34 -8.73 -3.58
CA ALA A 195 -12.71 -7.99 -2.39
C ALA A 195 -13.47 -8.84 -1.37
N ALA A 196 -13.38 -8.49 -0.09
CA ALA A 196 -14.38 -8.95 0.87
C ALA A 196 -15.77 -8.38 0.50
N TYR A 197 -16.82 -9.19 0.66
CA TYR A 197 -18.19 -8.72 0.46
C TYR A 197 -18.51 -7.58 1.46
N PRO A 198 -19.28 -6.54 1.08
CA PRO A 198 -19.47 -5.37 1.92
C PRO A 198 -20.01 -5.69 3.33
N GLY A 199 -19.24 -5.30 4.36
CA GLY A 199 -19.56 -5.54 5.76
C GLY A 199 -19.12 -6.90 6.32
N GLU A 200 -18.58 -7.79 5.48
CA GLU A 200 -18.10 -9.11 5.89
C GLU A 200 -16.58 -9.11 6.13
N LYS A 201 -16.12 -9.91 7.10
CA LYS A 201 -14.69 -10.11 7.38
C LYS A 201 -14.19 -11.37 6.66
N VAL A 202 -13.13 -11.20 5.87
CA VAL A 202 -12.46 -12.29 5.13
C VAL A 202 -11.02 -12.41 5.58
N ILE A 203 -10.64 -13.62 5.98
CA ILE A 203 -9.25 -14.01 6.26
C ILE A 203 -8.84 -15.04 5.20
N ILE A 204 -7.66 -14.91 4.62
CA ILE A 204 -7.01 -15.97 3.84
C ILE A 204 -5.77 -16.39 4.62
N ASP A 205 -5.74 -17.67 4.99
CA ASP A 205 -4.72 -18.30 5.82
C ASP A 205 -3.83 -19.16 4.92
N GLY A 206 -2.58 -18.73 4.76
CA GLY A 206 -1.61 -19.36 3.87
C GLY A 206 -0.84 -20.53 4.50
N GLU A 207 -1.08 -20.88 5.77
CA GLU A 207 -0.34 -21.92 6.51
C GLU A 207 -0.28 -23.28 5.78
N ASN A 208 -1.27 -23.59 4.92
CA ASN A 208 -1.31 -24.83 4.14
C ASN A 208 -0.59 -24.78 2.77
N MET A 209 0.03 -23.66 2.39
CA MET A 209 0.68 -23.48 1.09
C MET A 209 2.06 -24.16 1.01
N THR A 210 2.55 -24.38 -0.22
CA THR A 210 3.91 -24.88 -0.48
C THR A 210 4.94 -24.08 0.30
N GLY A 211 5.90 -24.75 0.97
CA GLY A 211 7.04 -24.09 1.61
C GLY A 211 6.68 -23.06 2.68
N THR A 212 5.57 -23.27 3.40
CA THR A 212 5.02 -22.29 4.35
C THR A 212 4.86 -22.90 5.76
N PRO A 213 5.63 -22.45 6.77
CA PRO A 213 6.90 -21.75 6.66
C PRO A 213 7.99 -22.61 5.99
N ALA A 214 8.91 -21.97 5.28
CA ALA A 214 10.13 -22.62 4.81
C ALA A 214 11.13 -22.78 5.97
N ALA A 215 11.91 -23.87 5.97
CA ALA A 215 12.98 -24.08 6.93
C ALA A 215 14.12 -23.06 6.76
N LEU A 216 14.91 -22.86 7.84
CA LEU A 216 16.12 -22.04 7.84
C LEU A 216 17.06 -22.43 6.68
N GLY A 217 17.43 -21.46 5.86
CA GLY A 217 18.34 -21.65 4.72
C GLY A 217 17.75 -22.39 3.50
N ALA A 218 16.49 -22.82 3.53
CA ALA A 218 15.82 -23.37 2.34
C ALA A 218 15.68 -22.29 1.24
N ALA A 219 15.33 -22.66 0.01
CA ALA A 219 14.83 -21.71 -0.99
C ALA A 219 13.29 -21.69 -1.00
N LEU A 220 12.71 -20.65 -1.60
CA LEU A 220 11.30 -20.64 -1.99
C LEU A 220 11.20 -20.18 -3.45
N ASP A 221 10.68 -21.07 -4.29
CA ASP A 221 10.54 -20.88 -5.73
C ASP A 221 9.57 -19.73 -6.02
N ASN A 222 9.83 -18.98 -7.11
CA ASN A 222 9.05 -17.79 -7.43
C ASN A 222 7.52 -18.02 -7.44
N PRO A 223 6.97 -19.07 -8.09
CA PRO A 223 5.52 -19.28 -8.15
C PRO A 223 4.86 -19.59 -6.79
N ASP A 224 5.63 -20.05 -5.80
CA ASP A 224 5.16 -20.37 -4.45
C ASP A 224 5.22 -19.15 -3.49
N ARG A 225 5.52 -17.94 -3.99
CA ARG A 225 5.54 -16.69 -3.20
C ARG A 225 4.18 -15.99 -3.19
N GLY A 226 3.70 -15.60 -2.00
CA GLY A 226 2.49 -14.79 -1.82
C GLY A 226 1.19 -15.59 -1.78
N ILE A 227 0.31 -15.31 -0.81
CA ILE A 227 -1.06 -15.87 -0.81
C ILE A 227 -1.76 -15.53 -2.13
N PHE A 228 -1.59 -14.29 -2.59
CA PHE A 228 -1.71 -13.95 -4.01
C PHE A 228 -0.33 -13.86 -4.64
N HIS A 229 -0.10 -14.70 -5.65
CA HIS A 229 1.04 -14.61 -6.56
C HIS A 229 0.59 -13.87 -7.83
N ILE A 230 1.03 -12.63 -7.99
CA ILE A 230 0.63 -11.76 -9.11
C ILE A 230 1.86 -11.59 -10.00
N GLN A 231 1.84 -12.15 -11.20
CA GLN A 231 2.97 -12.03 -12.13
C GLN A 231 2.52 -11.70 -13.56
N ASN A 232 3.14 -10.69 -14.18
CA ASN A 232 2.79 -10.18 -15.52
C ASN A 232 1.29 -9.77 -15.66
N ALA A 233 0.65 -9.45 -14.54
CA ALA A 233 -0.78 -9.21 -14.43
C ALA A 233 -1.07 -7.79 -13.97
N ASN A 234 -1.70 -7.00 -14.83
CA ASN A 234 -1.94 -5.57 -14.64
C ASN A 234 -3.43 -5.28 -14.40
N TYR A 235 -3.73 -4.11 -13.82
CA TYR A 235 -5.09 -3.62 -13.61
C TYR A 235 -5.98 -4.51 -12.71
N TRP A 236 -5.40 -5.02 -11.61
CA TRP A 236 -6.13 -5.69 -10.53
C TRP A 236 -6.34 -4.79 -9.31
N THR A 237 -7.45 -4.95 -8.63
CA THR A 237 -7.72 -4.31 -7.33
C THR A 237 -8.00 -5.37 -6.28
N PHE A 238 -7.15 -5.44 -5.25
CA PHE A 238 -7.32 -6.30 -4.07
C PHE A 238 -7.76 -5.42 -2.92
N SER A 239 -8.88 -5.75 -2.26
CA SER A 239 -9.37 -4.88 -1.17
C SER A 239 -10.05 -5.55 0.01
N LYS A 240 -9.83 -4.99 1.21
CA LYS A 240 -10.49 -5.39 2.47
C LYS A 240 -10.27 -6.87 2.85
N LEU A 241 -9.10 -7.41 2.53
CA LEU A 241 -8.70 -8.77 2.86
C LEU A 241 -7.70 -8.77 4.03
N GLU A 242 -7.81 -9.74 4.92
CA GLU A 242 -6.79 -10.07 5.92
C GLU A 242 -6.02 -11.31 5.45
N LEU A 243 -4.70 -11.20 5.32
CA LEU A 243 -3.80 -12.20 4.74
C LEU A 243 -2.78 -12.61 5.79
N ILE A 244 -2.81 -13.88 6.19
CA ILE A 244 -2.08 -14.39 7.35
C ILE A 244 -1.31 -15.66 7.06
N ASN A 245 -0.21 -15.87 7.79
CA ASN A 245 0.59 -17.10 7.75
C ASN A 245 1.04 -17.52 6.33
N GLY A 246 1.07 -16.59 5.37
CA GLY A 246 1.45 -16.88 3.99
C GLY A 246 2.95 -17.01 3.80
N PRO A 247 3.40 -17.62 2.69
CA PRO A 247 4.80 -17.57 2.29
C PRO A 247 5.25 -16.14 2.00
N TYR A 248 4.33 -15.29 1.52
CA TYR A 248 4.27 -13.83 1.66
C TYR A 248 2.77 -13.50 1.80
N GLY A 249 2.37 -12.30 2.26
CA GLY A 249 0.95 -11.92 2.20
C GLY A 249 0.51 -11.68 0.75
N ILE A 250 1.19 -10.79 0.03
CA ILE A 250 1.06 -10.60 -1.42
C ILE A 250 2.46 -10.54 -2.04
N TYR A 251 2.63 -11.15 -3.22
CA TYR A 251 3.83 -11.02 -4.04
C TYR A 251 3.45 -10.57 -5.45
N ASN A 252 3.83 -9.35 -5.83
CA ASN A 252 3.52 -8.71 -7.10
C ASN A 252 4.79 -8.48 -7.92
N ARG A 253 5.01 -9.32 -8.94
CA ARG A 253 6.23 -9.31 -9.75
C ARG A 253 5.95 -8.94 -11.20
N ASP A 254 6.76 -8.06 -11.78
CA ASP A 254 6.66 -7.67 -13.20
C ASP A 254 5.24 -7.21 -13.58
N ALA A 255 4.58 -6.50 -12.65
CA ALA A 255 3.16 -6.25 -12.64
C ALA A 255 2.86 -4.81 -12.19
N SER A 256 2.01 -4.12 -12.96
CA SER A 256 1.82 -2.67 -12.93
C SER A 256 0.34 -2.29 -12.87
N TYR A 257 0.07 -1.04 -12.47
CA TYR A 257 -1.30 -0.49 -12.34
C TYR A 257 -2.20 -1.27 -11.37
N ASN A 258 -1.65 -2.03 -10.42
CA ASN A 258 -2.41 -2.78 -9.43
C ASN A 258 -2.69 -1.95 -8.16
N ASP A 259 -3.86 -2.17 -7.57
CA ASP A 259 -4.33 -1.48 -6.38
C ASP A 259 -4.42 -2.46 -5.21
N PHE A 260 -3.79 -2.11 -4.09
CA PHE A 260 -3.79 -2.85 -2.83
C PHE A 260 -4.39 -1.95 -1.76
N LEU A 261 -5.70 -2.10 -1.52
CA LEU A 261 -6.51 -1.13 -0.78
C LEU A 261 -7.07 -1.74 0.50
N ASP A 262 -6.93 -1.05 1.64
CA ASP A 262 -7.59 -1.46 2.90
C ASP A 262 -7.22 -2.89 3.35
N LEU A 263 -6.00 -3.34 3.05
CA LEU A 263 -5.53 -4.69 3.34
C LEU A 263 -4.93 -4.79 4.74
N ILE A 264 -5.01 -5.98 5.33
CA ILE A 264 -4.21 -6.38 6.49
C ILE A 264 -3.30 -7.53 6.07
N THR A 265 -1.99 -7.38 6.20
CA THR A 265 -1.01 -8.45 5.92
C THR A 265 -0.21 -8.71 7.20
N ARG A 266 -0.58 -9.75 7.94
CA ARG A 266 0.01 -9.99 9.27
C ARG A 266 0.52 -11.40 9.47
N ASP A 267 1.52 -11.53 10.32
CA ASP A 267 2.03 -12.82 10.77
C ASP A 267 2.47 -13.77 9.63
N ASN A 268 2.77 -13.25 8.44
CA ASN A 268 3.27 -14.03 7.30
C ASN A 268 4.72 -14.47 7.54
N TYR A 269 5.15 -15.50 6.82
CA TYR A 269 6.46 -16.16 6.96
C TYR A 269 7.60 -15.55 6.11
N GLU A 270 7.33 -14.35 5.60
CA GLU A 270 8.20 -13.43 4.88
C GLU A 270 7.40 -12.11 4.72
N SER A 271 7.89 -11.14 3.94
CA SER A 271 7.29 -9.79 3.82
C SER A 271 5.77 -9.78 3.62
N GLY A 272 5.08 -8.85 4.30
CA GLY A 272 3.62 -8.76 4.27
C GLY A 272 3.05 -8.45 2.87
N LEU A 273 3.65 -7.49 2.17
CA LEU A 273 3.43 -7.24 0.74
C LEU A 273 4.77 -6.96 0.07
N GLN A 274 5.09 -7.67 -1.01
CA GLN A 274 6.28 -7.42 -1.82
C GLN A 274 5.90 -7.05 -3.26
N ILE A 275 6.53 -6.00 -3.78
CA ILE A 275 6.54 -5.61 -5.20
C ILE A 275 7.97 -5.76 -5.72
N GLU A 276 8.16 -6.44 -6.86
CA GLU A 276 9.46 -6.78 -7.42
C GLU A 276 9.48 -6.70 -8.96
N GLY A 277 10.66 -6.48 -9.56
CA GLY A 277 10.84 -6.48 -11.01
C GLY A 277 10.25 -5.26 -11.72
N ALA A 278 9.75 -5.44 -12.94
CA ALA A 278 9.21 -4.36 -13.77
C ALA A 278 7.79 -3.94 -13.33
N ALA A 279 7.69 -3.10 -12.31
CA ALA A 279 6.45 -2.80 -11.61
C ALA A 279 6.24 -1.28 -11.46
N ALA A 280 5.30 -0.71 -12.22
CA ALA A 280 5.01 0.72 -12.27
C ALA A 280 3.55 1.04 -11.89
N TYR A 281 3.29 2.27 -11.42
CA TYR A 281 1.94 2.78 -11.13
C TYR A 281 1.08 1.91 -10.18
N ASN A 282 1.70 1.09 -9.34
CA ASN A 282 0.99 0.33 -8.31
C ASN A 282 0.66 1.23 -7.11
N ARG A 283 -0.49 1.01 -6.47
CA ARG A 283 -0.96 1.83 -5.34
C ARG A 283 -1.21 0.96 -4.12
N VAL A 284 -0.40 1.15 -3.08
CA VAL A 284 -0.59 0.54 -1.76
C VAL A 284 -1.19 1.59 -0.85
N ILE A 285 -2.49 1.45 -0.53
CA ILE A 285 -3.26 2.50 0.16
C ILE A 285 -4.00 1.90 1.36
N ARG A 286 -3.80 2.48 2.55
CA ARG A 286 -4.43 2.06 3.81
C ARG A 286 -4.12 0.58 4.17
N LEU A 287 -2.90 0.14 3.87
CA LEU A 287 -2.34 -1.13 4.32
C LEU A 287 -2.02 -1.09 5.82
N ASP A 288 -2.37 -2.15 6.54
CA ASP A 288 -1.83 -2.47 7.87
C ASP A 288 -0.98 -3.74 7.76
N SER A 289 0.34 -3.63 7.94
CA SER A 289 1.25 -4.77 7.79
C SER A 289 2.12 -4.98 9.03
N TYR A 290 2.00 -6.14 9.68
CA TYR A 290 2.60 -6.34 10.99
C TYR A 290 2.89 -7.78 11.40
N GLY A 291 3.90 -7.95 12.26
CA GLY A 291 4.25 -9.28 12.80
C GLY A 291 4.77 -10.28 11.77
N ASN A 292 5.00 -9.82 10.53
CA ASN A 292 5.60 -10.62 9.47
C ASN A 292 7.04 -10.95 9.87
N ARG A 293 7.44 -12.20 9.63
CA ARG A 293 8.67 -12.80 10.17
C ARG A 293 9.16 -13.88 9.22
N ASP A 294 10.47 -14.04 9.05
CA ASP A 294 11.03 -15.05 8.16
C ASP A 294 11.92 -16.03 8.94
N PRO A 295 11.35 -17.13 9.49
CA PRO A 295 12.14 -18.19 10.14
C PRO A 295 13.19 -18.79 9.20
N ARG A 296 12.98 -18.65 7.88
CA ARG A 296 13.89 -19.08 6.83
C ARG A 296 15.20 -18.28 6.73
N LYS A 297 15.29 -17.06 7.29
CA LYS A 297 16.50 -16.21 7.31
C LYS A 297 16.69 -15.47 8.66
N ASN A 298 16.20 -16.03 9.78
CA ASN A 298 16.35 -15.46 11.13
C ASN A 298 15.90 -13.98 11.30
N GLY A 299 14.93 -13.52 10.49
CA GLY A 299 14.38 -12.16 10.57
C GLY A 299 14.99 -11.14 9.60
N GLU A 300 15.92 -11.53 8.72
CA GLU A 300 16.70 -10.68 7.81
C GLU A 300 15.93 -10.22 6.55
N SER A 301 14.60 -10.42 6.44
CA SER A 301 13.87 -9.99 5.24
C SER A 301 12.38 -9.73 5.36
N ALA A 302 11.70 -10.17 6.43
CA ALA A 302 10.25 -10.01 6.50
C ALA A 302 9.85 -8.59 6.88
N ASP A 303 9.67 -7.77 5.85
CA ASP A 303 9.21 -6.39 5.98
C ASP A 303 7.70 -6.28 6.19
N GLY A 304 7.26 -5.11 6.65
CA GLY A 304 5.87 -4.70 6.49
C GLY A 304 5.50 -4.55 5.02
N LEU A 305 6.26 -3.76 4.27
CA LEU A 305 6.07 -3.50 2.85
C LEU A 305 7.42 -3.41 2.13
N ALA A 306 7.65 -4.35 1.21
CA ALA A 306 8.82 -4.36 0.34
C ALA A 306 8.44 -3.87 -1.08
N ILE A 307 9.16 -2.90 -1.62
CA ILE A 307 9.11 -2.53 -3.05
C ILE A 307 10.56 -2.54 -3.54
N LYS A 308 11.09 -3.73 -3.80
CA LYS A 308 12.53 -4.00 -3.88
C LYS A 308 12.93 -4.79 -5.14
N GLN A 309 14.20 -4.73 -5.51
CA GLN A 309 14.80 -5.47 -6.63
C GLN A 309 14.03 -5.27 -7.94
N GLY A 310 13.94 -4.04 -8.43
CA GLY A 310 13.09 -3.72 -9.58
C GLY A 310 13.13 -2.28 -10.06
N SER A 311 12.23 -1.96 -10.98
CA SER A 311 12.08 -0.61 -11.53
C SER A 311 10.67 -0.39 -12.08
N GLY A 312 10.25 0.87 -12.10
CA GLY A 312 8.93 1.30 -12.54
C GLY A 312 8.46 2.52 -11.74
N ALA A 313 8.37 3.67 -12.41
CA ALA A 313 7.97 4.92 -11.77
C ALA A 313 6.46 4.95 -11.42
N GLY A 314 6.09 5.91 -10.56
CA GLY A 314 4.67 6.21 -10.27
C GLY A 314 4.03 5.27 -9.24
N ASN A 315 4.79 4.35 -8.63
CA ASN A 315 4.32 3.61 -7.47
C ASN A 315 4.02 4.56 -6.30
N LEU A 316 2.90 4.33 -5.61
CA LEU A 316 2.40 5.16 -4.51
C LEU A 316 2.14 4.29 -3.27
N VAL A 317 2.73 4.69 -2.15
CA VAL A 317 2.42 4.18 -0.81
C VAL A 317 1.78 5.31 -0.02
N SER A 318 0.52 5.15 0.39
CA SER A 318 -0.21 6.20 1.11
C SER A 318 -1.02 5.66 2.28
N ASN A 319 -0.98 6.35 3.41
CA ASN A 319 -1.82 6.08 4.57
C ASN A 319 -1.62 4.67 5.20
N CYS A 320 -0.41 4.11 5.11
CA CYS A 320 -0.11 2.77 5.58
C CYS A 320 0.39 2.76 7.04
N ARG A 321 0.31 1.60 7.70
CA ARG A 321 0.88 1.36 9.04
C ARG A 321 1.69 0.07 9.01
N LEU A 322 2.96 0.16 9.38
CA LEU A 322 3.95 -0.91 9.16
C LEU A 322 4.70 -1.19 10.47
N TRP A 323 4.35 -2.25 11.20
CA TRP A 323 4.84 -2.39 12.57
C TRP A 323 5.17 -3.78 13.08
N ASN A 324 6.09 -3.85 14.04
CA ASN A 324 6.53 -5.09 14.66
C ASN A 324 6.94 -6.19 13.66
N ASN A 325 7.34 -5.82 12.44
CA ASN A 325 7.88 -6.76 11.46
C ASN A 325 9.31 -7.14 11.84
N ALA A 326 9.79 -8.27 11.32
CA ALA A 326 11.08 -8.81 11.74
C ALA A 326 12.24 -7.97 11.23
N ASP A 327 12.21 -7.57 9.96
CA ASP A 327 13.24 -6.75 9.36
C ASP A 327 12.89 -5.25 9.47
N ASP A 328 12.41 -4.64 8.39
CA ASP A 328 11.99 -3.24 8.39
C ASP A 328 10.47 -3.05 8.38
N GLY A 329 10.02 -1.83 8.67
CA GLY A 329 8.64 -1.46 8.35
C GLY A 329 8.42 -1.39 6.84
N LEU A 330 9.36 -0.75 6.14
CA LEU A 330 9.35 -0.56 4.70
C LEU A 330 10.76 -0.68 4.13
N ASP A 331 10.90 -1.40 3.02
CA ASP A 331 12.16 -1.60 2.31
C ASP A 331 12.02 -1.32 0.79
N PHE A 332 12.90 -0.44 0.27
CA PHE A 332 13.05 -0.10 -1.15
C PHE A 332 14.37 -0.59 -1.77
N TRP A 333 15.08 -1.54 -1.13
CA TRP A 333 16.38 -2.06 -1.56
C TRP A 333 16.42 -2.45 -3.05
N MET A 334 17.41 -1.97 -3.80
CA MET A 334 17.55 -2.19 -5.24
C MET A 334 16.32 -1.81 -6.09
N PHE A 335 15.50 -0.83 -5.69
CA PHE A 335 14.44 -0.29 -6.55
C PHE A 335 14.86 1.01 -7.24
N GLU A 336 15.13 0.93 -8.54
CA GLU A 336 15.92 1.93 -9.30
C GLU A 336 15.17 3.23 -9.66
N THR A 337 13.88 3.34 -9.34
CA THR A 337 13.03 4.45 -9.80
C THR A 337 12.22 5.09 -8.67
N PRO A 338 11.87 6.39 -8.78
CA PRO A 338 11.11 7.11 -7.76
C PRO A 338 9.81 6.42 -7.34
N ILE A 339 9.62 6.37 -6.03
CA ILE A 339 8.40 5.95 -5.34
C ILE A 339 7.92 7.15 -4.50
N THR A 340 6.61 7.39 -4.49
CA THR A 340 5.99 8.37 -3.58
C THR A 340 5.49 7.65 -2.34
N LEU A 341 5.94 8.09 -1.17
CA LEU A 341 5.57 7.58 0.15
C LEU A 341 4.98 8.73 0.98
N GLU A 342 3.73 8.58 1.42
CA GLU A 342 3.03 9.65 2.14
C GLU A 342 2.12 9.15 3.28
N TYR A 343 1.92 10.00 4.30
CA TYR A 343 1.00 9.80 5.42
C TYR A 343 1.10 8.43 6.11
N THR A 344 2.30 7.84 6.13
CA THR A 344 2.52 6.45 6.55
C THR A 344 3.26 6.39 7.88
N LEU A 345 2.90 5.43 8.73
CA LEU A 345 3.55 5.19 10.02
C LEU A 345 4.35 3.90 10.00
N SER A 346 5.50 3.91 10.66
CA SER A 346 6.34 2.73 10.85
C SER A 346 6.90 2.63 12.26
N TRP A 347 6.67 1.52 12.97
CA TRP A 347 7.13 1.38 14.36
C TRP A 347 7.47 -0.03 14.86
N GLY A 348 8.41 -0.11 15.79
CA GLY A 348 8.74 -1.37 16.47
C GLY A 348 9.40 -2.45 15.60
N ASN A 349 9.79 -2.15 14.37
CA ASN A 349 10.41 -3.14 13.47
C ASN A 349 11.84 -3.49 13.95
N GLY A 350 12.36 -4.67 13.60
CA GLY A 350 13.71 -5.12 13.99
C GLY A 350 13.88 -5.70 15.39
N VAL A 351 12.79 -6.00 16.10
CA VAL A 351 12.86 -6.60 17.44
C VAL A 351 12.47 -8.07 17.37
N ASN A 352 13.36 -8.94 17.84
CA ASN A 352 13.15 -10.39 17.92
C ASN A 352 12.00 -10.73 18.89
N ARG A 353 10.79 -10.91 18.33
CA ARG A 353 9.58 -11.30 19.08
C ARG A 353 9.31 -12.80 19.08
N TRP A 354 10.06 -13.56 18.28
CA TRP A 354 9.78 -14.97 17.97
C TRP A 354 10.85 -15.93 18.50
N GLY A 355 11.91 -15.40 19.11
CA GLY A 355 12.99 -16.19 19.70
C GLY A 355 13.87 -16.87 18.65
N PHE A 356 14.00 -16.29 17.45
CA PHE A 356 14.91 -16.82 16.44
C PHE A 356 16.36 -16.77 16.94
N PRO A 357 17.16 -17.84 16.78
CA PRO A 357 18.60 -17.80 17.00
C PRO A 357 19.24 -16.87 15.95
N ASP A 358 20.46 -16.39 16.24
CA ASP A 358 21.28 -15.62 15.30
C ASP A 358 20.51 -14.51 14.58
N TRP A 359 19.78 -13.72 15.37
CA TRP A 359 18.87 -12.66 14.93
C TRP A 359 19.54 -11.67 13.97
N ALA A 360 18.91 -11.47 12.80
CA ALA A 360 19.48 -10.70 11.71
C ALA A 360 18.60 -9.55 11.19
N GLY A 361 17.43 -9.30 11.78
CA GLY A 361 16.56 -8.18 11.38
C GLY A 361 17.15 -6.81 11.68
N ASP A 362 17.17 -5.94 10.66
CA ASP A 362 17.86 -4.64 10.62
C ASP A 362 17.15 -3.56 11.46
N GLY A 363 15.82 -3.48 11.39
CA GLY A 363 15.02 -2.64 12.28
C GLY A 363 14.90 -1.17 11.95
N ASN A 364 14.83 -0.82 10.67
CA ASN A 364 14.53 0.53 10.22
C ASN A 364 13.03 0.77 10.14
N GLY A 365 12.61 2.02 10.37
CA GLY A 365 11.25 2.46 10.09
C GLY A 365 10.99 2.49 8.59
N PHE A 366 11.85 3.19 7.85
CA PHE A 366 11.81 3.31 6.39
C PHE A 366 13.23 3.17 5.81
N LYS A 367 13.51 2.03 5.16
CA LYS A 367 14.73 1.76 4.37
C LYS A 367 14.47 2.18 2.92
N LEU A 368 15.07 3.29 2.50
CA LEU A 368 14.73 4.00 1.25
C LEU A 368 15.71 3.69 0.09
N GLY A 369 16.21 2.45 0.04
CA GLY A 369 17.03 1.93 -1.05
C GLY A 369 18.26 1.15 -0.57
N GLY A 370 19.38 1.34 -1.27
CA GLY A 370 20.60 0.53 -1.14
C GLY A 370 20.70 -0.58 -2.19
N GLY A 371 21.79 -1.35 -2.18
CA GLY A 371 22.00 -2.48 -3.08
C GLY A 371 23.39 -3.10 -2.96
N ASP A 372 23.67 -4.11 -3.78
CA ASP A 372 25.03 -4.48 -4.17
C ASP A 372 25.10 -4.72 -5.69
N PRO A 373 25.56 -3.74 -6.49
CA PRO A 373 25.92 -2.38 -6.07
C PRO A 373 24.71 -1.57 -5.63
N ASP A 374 24.95 -0.50 -4.85
CA ASP A 374 23.94 0.52 -4.56
C ASP A 374 23.32 1.10 -5.85
N VAL A 375 22.05 1.53 -5.77
CA VAL A 375 21.34 2.16 -6.89
C VAL A 375 20.76 3.53 -6.50
N PRO A 376 20.71 4.52 -7.42
CA PRO A 376 20.16 5.84 -7.14
C PRO A 376 18.68 5.91 -7.47
N ALA A 377 17.83 6.24 -6.49
CA ALA A 377 16.41 6.47 -6.71
C ALA A 377 15.92 7.71 -5.96
N ASN A 378 15.35 8.66 -6.71
CA ASN A 378 14.89 9.95 -6.19
C ASN A 378 13.49 9.82 -5.55
N HIS A 379 13.36 9.04 -4.48
CA HIS A 379 12.07 8.86 -3.78
C HIS A 379 11.55 10.18 -3.19
N VAL A 380 10.24 10.25 -2.97
CA VAL A 380 9.56 11.39 -2.34
C VAL A 380 8.82 10.90 -1.10
N VAL A 381 9.24 11.36 0.07
CA VAL A 381 8.72 10.93 1.38
C VAL A 381 8.09 12.12 2.10
N LYS A 382 6.80 12.05 2.43
CA LYS A 382 6.05 13.18 3.00
C LYS A 382 5.16 12.80 4.17
N TYR A 383 5.08 13.64 5.20
CA TYR A 383 4.13 13.45 6.31
C TYR A 383 4.19 12.04 6.95
N CYS A 384 5.36 11.40 6.97
CA CYS A 384 5.53 10.06 7.51
C CYS A 384 6.07 10.11 8.95
N ILE A 385 5.75 9.08 9.75
CA ILE A 385 6.20 8.99 11.15
C ILE A 385 6.90 7.67 11.39
N ALA A 386 8.16 7.70 11.82
CA ALA A 386 8.92 6.54 12.25
C ALA A 386 9.17 6.59 13.77
N PHE A 387 8.76 5.58 14.53
CA PHE A 387 9.01 5.56 15.97
C PHE A 387 9.34 4.20 16.57
N GLN A 388 10.17 4.19 17.62
CA GLN A 388 10.47 2.97 18.40
C GLN A 388 10.97 1.77 17.56
N ASN A 389 11.55 2.00 16.37
CA ASN A 389 12.21 0.97 15.59
C ASN A 389 13.58 0.63 16.21
N ALA A 390 14.06 -0.61 16.04
CA ALA A 390 15.28 -1.11 16.69
C ALA A 390 16.56 -0.43 16.19
N LYS A 391 16.51 0.25 15.05
CA LYS A 391 17.61 1.00 14.41
C LYS A 391 17.10 2.37 13.94
N HIS A 392 17.10 2.67 12.66
CA HIS A 392 16.83 4.04 12.17
C HIS A 392 15.35 4.37 12.04
N GLY A 393 15.01 5.66 12.10
CA GLY A 393 13.69 6.14 11.71
C GLY A 393 13.53 6.10 10.18
N PHE A 394 14.37 6.87 9.49
CA PHE A 394 14.49 6.94 8.04
C PHE A 394 15.96 6.74 7.65
N THR A 395 16.24 5.92 6.64
CA THR A 395 17.59 5.69 6.13
C THR A 395 17.62 5.67 4.60
N ASP A 396 18.62 6.32 3.99
CA ASP A 396 18.90 6.17 2.55
C ASP A 396 19.56 4.82 2.22
N ASN A 397 20.20 4.19 3.22
CA ASN A 397 20.72 2.82 3.16
C ASN A 397 21.68 2.55 1.98
N GLY A 398 22.43 3.56 1.52
CA GLY A 398 23.31 3.44 0.34
C GLY A 398 22.72 4.01 -0.95
N ASN A 399 21.41 4.25 -1.02
CA ASN A 399 20.81 5.01 -2.12
C ASN A 399 21.49 6.39 -2.25
N TYR A 400 22.15 6.63 -3.38
CA TYR A 400 22.85 7.89 -3.67
C TYR A 400 22.06 8.82 -4.61
N GLY A 401 20.78 8.53 -4.82
CA GLY A 401 19.81 9.42 -5.48
C GLY A 401 19.45 10.63 -4.61
N THR A 402 18.79 11.63 -5.20
CA THR A 402 18.29 12.81 -4.48
C THR A 402 16.90 12.50 -3.90
N ILE A 403 16.86 11.90 -2.71
CA ILE A 403 15.59 11.69 -1.99
C ILE A 403 15.08 13.04 -1.49
N THR A 404 13.78 13.30 -1.62
CA THR A 404 13.11 14.46 -1.02
C THR A 404 12.30 14.00 0.17
N VAL A 405 12.64 14.51 1.36
CA VAL A 405 11.91 14.28 2.61
C VAL A 405 11.30 15.60 3.06
N ASP A 406 10.01 15.60 3.39
CA ASP A 406 9.26 16.81 3.75
C ASP A 406 8.23 16.53 4.86
N HIS A 407 8.27 17.32 5.93
CA HIS A 407 7.39 17.19 7.10
C HIS A 407 7.31 15.76 7.68
N CYS A 408 8.42 15.05 7.82
CA CYS A 408 8.45 13.74 8.47
C CYS A 408 8.85 13.84 9.94
N THR A 409 8.43 12.88 10.78
CA THR A 409 8.77 12.82 12.21
C THR A 409 9.44 11.50 12.57
N ALA A 410 10.64 11.57 13.16
CA ALA A 410 11.32 10.43 13.77
C ALA A 410 11.33 10.59 15.30
N TRP A 411 10.74 9.64 16.04
CA TRP A 411 10.61 9.70 17.50
C TRP A 411 11.04 8.41 18.22
N LYS A 412 11.97 8.50 19.17
CA LYS A 412 12.40 7.35 20.01
C LYS A 412 12.84 6.09 19.25
N ASN A 413 13.40 6.22 18.05
CA ASN A 413 14.09 5.11 17.40
C ASN A 413 15.45 4.90 18.08
N THR A 414 15.89 3.63 18.20
CA THR A 414 17.10 3.26 18.95
C THR A 414 18.40 3.69 18.24
N GLY A 415 18.34 3.98 16.93
CA GLY A 415 19.41 4.60 16.15
C GLY A 415 19.12 6.05 15.77
N THR A 416 19.67 6.49 14.64
CA THR A 416 19.46 7.84 14.07
C THR A 416 18.01 8.05 13.62
N GLY A 417 17.45 9.24 13.86
CA GLY A 417 16.14 9.64 13.34
C GLY A 417 16.09 9.67 11.81
N PHE A 418 17.03 10.39 11.18
CA PHE A 418 17.17 10.51 9.72
C PHE A 418 18.63 10.28 9.32
N THR A 419 18.99 9.16 8.70
CA THR A 419 20.36 8.93 8.18
C THR A 419 20.36 8.98 6.66
N PHE A 420 20.84 10.09 6.10
CA PHE A 420 20.95 10.33 4.66
C PHE A 420 22.41 10.55 4.29
N SER A 421 23.25 9.57 4.60
CA SER A 421 24.73 9.70 4.57
C SER A 421 25.33 9.47 3.18
N SER A 422 24.63 8.74 2.30
CA SER A 422 25.11 8.35 0.97
C SER A 422 24.53 9.21 -0.16
N SER A 423 23.49 9.99 0.13
CA SER A 423 22.73 10.77 -0.85
C SER A 423 22.90 12.30 -0.75
N PRO A 424 22.79 13.03 -1.88
CA PRO A 424 22.61 14.49 -1.90
C PRO A 424 21.16 14.89 -1.57
N SER A 425 20.53 14.21 -0.61
CA SER A 425 19.10 14.33 -0.31
C SER A 425 18.70 15.69 0.29
N LYS A 426 17.42 16.01 0.17
CA LYS A 426 16.82 17.28 0.61
C LYS A 426 15.79 17.01 1.70
N LEU A 427 16.08 17.46 2.91
CA LEU A 427 15.23 17.30 4.10
C LEU A 427 14.59 18.64 4.46
N THR A 428 13.27 18.70 4.55
CA THR A 428 12.53 19.96 4.73
C THR A 428 11.52 19.84 5.86
N LYS A 429 11.65 20.71 6.87
CA LYS A 429 10.76 20.76 8.04
C LYS A 429 10.59 19.41 8.76
N ASP A 430 11.64 18.59 8.75
CA ASP A 430 11.65 17.28 9.40
C ASP A 430 11.94 17.38 10.92
N LEU A 431 11.30 16.52 11.70
CA LEU A 431 11.34 16.54 13.15
C LEU A 431 12.01 15.27 13.71
N ALA A 432 13.19 15.41 14.29
CA ALA A 432 13.83 14.37 15.10
C ALA A 432 13.68 14.69 16.59
N SER A 433 13.12 13.77 17.37
CA SER A 433 13.02 13.91 18.82
C SER A 433 13.31 12.60 19.54
N ASN A 434 14.13 12.64 20.59
CA ASN A 434 14.39 11.50 21.48
C ASN A 434 14.90 10.20 20.81
N ASN A 435 15.41 10.26 19.58
CA ASN A 435 16.19 9.18 18.96
C ASN A 435 17.64 9.19 19.49
N ALA A 436 18.41 8.11 19.30
CA ALA A 436 19.81 8.07 19.76
C ALA A 436 20.71 9.09 19.05
N ALA A 437 20.42 9.40 17.78
CA ALA A 437 20.99 10.54 17.06
C ALA A 437 19.89 11.26 16.28
N THR A 438 20.00 12.58 16.07
CA THR A 438 18.96 13.37 15.37
C THR A 438 18.97 13.06 13.87
N TYR A 439 20.08 13.34 13.20
CA TYR A 439 20.25 13.13 11.77
C TYR A 439 21.73 12.93 11.38
N THR A 440 21.96 12.37 10.18
CA THR A 440 23.21 12.48 9.41
C THR A 440 22.87 12.87 7.98
N LEU A 441 23.77 13.59 7.32
CA LEU A 441 23.57 14.11 5.97
C LEU A 441 24.88 14.08 5.18
N GLY A 442 24.83 13.48 3.99
CA GLY A 442 25.96 13.25 3.09
C GLY A 442 26.38 14.48 2.30
N SER A 443 27.44 14.32 1.50
CA SER A 443 27.95 15.38 0.63
C SER A 443 26.91 15.80 -0.41
N GLY A 444 26.72 17.12 -0.57
CA GLY A 444 25.70 17.69 -1.46
C GLY A 444 24.27 17.64 -0.91
N GLY A 445 24.02 16.97 0.22
CA GLY A 445 22.74 16.98 0.91
C GLY A 445 22.44 18.36 1.51
N SER A 446 21.16 18.66 1.68
CA SER A 446 20.71 19.92 2.31
C SER A 446 19.54 19.70 3.26
N SER A 447 19.45 20.51 4.32
CA SER A 447 18.28 20.56 5.20
C SER A 447 17.85 21.99 5.48
N SER A 448 16.53 22.21 5.55
CA SER A 448 15.95 23.53 5.85
C SER A 448 14.69 23.40 6.70
N GLY A 449 14.52 24.31 7.66
CA GLY A 449 13.35 24.33 8.56
C GLY A 449 13.18 23.12 9.48
N CYS A 450 14.08 22.13 9.42
CA CYS A 450 14.02 20.93 10.25
C CYS A 450 14.32 21.30 11.71
N SER A 451 13.90 20.46 12.64
CA SER A 451 14.14 20.58 14.09
C SER A 451 15.60 20.91 14.46
N TRP A 452 16.57 20.31 13.77
CA TRP A 452 18.00 20.60 13.95
C TRP A 452 18.50 21.88 13.27
N ASN A 453 17.75 22.46 12.32
CA ASN A 453 18.05 23.76 11.73
C ASN A 453 17.50 24.92 12.57
N ILE A 454 16.28 24.78 13.10
CA ILE A 454 15.55 25.87 13.80
C ILE A 454 15.90 25.99 15.29
N GLY A 455 16.68 25.04 15.82
CA GLY A 455 17.20 25.08 17.19
C GLY A 455 16.15 24.79 18.27
N GLY A 456 16.52 25.02 19.52
CA GLY A 456 15.71 24.69 20.70
C GLY A 456 15.78 23.21 21.09
N THR A 457 15.07 22.86 22.17
CA THR A 457 14.98 21.47 22.66
C THR A 457 13.77 20.77 22.06
N TRP A 458 13.98 19.58 21.49
CA TRP A 458 12.95 18.74 20.86
C TRP A 458 12.78 17.43 21.63
N ASN A 459 12.01 17.50 22.72
CA ASN A 459 11.68 16.37 23.58
C ASN A 459 10.16 16.19 23.69
N ASP A 460 9.73 15.20 24.47
CA ASP A 460 8.31 14.82 24.62
C ASP A 460 7.39 16.00 25.03
N ALA A 461 7.90 17.03 25.72
CA ALA A 461 7.12 18.19 26.16
C ALA A 461 6.81 19.21 25.05
N ARG A 462 7.39 19.08 23.84
CA ARG A 462 7.01 19.90 22.67
C ARG A 462 5.76 19.40 21.95
N PHE A 463 5.36 18.15 22.21
CA PHE A 463 4.19 17.55 21.57
C PHE A 463 2.91 17.82 22.36
N LYS A 464 1.80 17.95 21.65
CA LYS A 464 0.46 17.93 22.25
C LYS A 464 0.15 16.57 22.88
N SER A 465 0.61 15.47 22.26
CA SER A 465 0.50 14.12 22.80
C SER A 465 1.62 13.22 22.29
N THR A 466 2.13 12.37 23.19
CA THR A 466 3.01 11.23 22.87
C THR A 466 2.28 9.88 23.02
N THR A 467 0.95 9.90 23.14
CA THR A 467 0.11 8.72 23.35
C THR A 467 -0.03 7.92 22.04
N THR A 468 0.73 6.83 21.93
CA THR A 468 0.78 5.99 20.71
C THR A 468 -0.57 5.35 20.35
N SER A 469 -1.45 5.07 21.32
CA SER A 469 -2.78 4.47 21.06
C SER A 469 -3.70 5.34 20.20
N LEU A 470 -3.39 6.63 20.02
CA LEU A 470 -4.05 7.52 19.07
C LEU A 470 -3.88 7.07 17.61
N VAL A 471 -2.79 6.38 17.27
CA VAL A 471 -2.46 5.96 15.90
C VAL A 471 -2.33 4.43 15.73
N THR A 472 -2.10 3.69 16.82
CA THR A 472 -2.09 2.22 16.82
C THR A 472 -3.47 1.59 17.05
N GLY A 473 -4.50 2.41 17.31
CA GLY A 473 -5.90 1.97 17.49
C GLY A 473 -6.62 1.61 16.19
N ALA A 474 -7.95 1.72 16.19
CA ALA A 474 -8.75 1.57 14.98
C ALA A 474 -8.47 2.71 13.98
N ARG A 475 -8.60 2.40 12.68
CA ARG A 475 -8.67 3.40 11.60
C ARG A 475 -9.99 4.19 11.68
N ASP A 476 -10.05 5.34 11.02
CA ASP A 476 -11.25 6.19 10.97
C ASP A 476 -12.38 5.59 10.10
N SER A 477 -13.52 6.27 10.00
CA SER A 477 -14.67 5.81 9.21
C SER A 477 -14.44 5.75 7.69
N GLN A 478 -13.35 6.35 7.19
CA GLN A 478 -12.86 6.24 5.81
C GLN A 478 -11.66 5.28 5.70
N ASN A 479 -11.45 4.47 6.74
CA ASN A 479 -10.33 3.55 6.96
C ASN A 479 -8.94 4.20 6.92
N ARG A 480 -8.85 5.51 7.15
CA ARG A 480 -7.57 6.22 7.23
C ARG A 480 -6.97 6.08 8.63
N ILE A 481 -5.67 6.29 8.76
CA ILE A 481 -5.09 6.69 10.05
C ILE A 481 -5.83 7.95 10.52
N PRO A 482 -6.31 8.04 11.76
CA PRO A 482 -7.04 9.22 12.21
C PRO A 482 -6.13 10.45 12.29
N ALA A 483 -6.67 11.61 11.94
CA ALA A 483 -6.06 12.89 12.29
C ALA A 483 -6.08 13.05 13.81
N THR A 484 -4.91 13.12 14.45
CA THR A 484 -4.77 13.19 15.91
C THR A 484 -3.66 14.14 16.33
N ASP A 485 -3.60 14.44 17.63
CA ASP A 485 -2.53 15.24 18.24
C ASP A 485 -1.23 14.43 18.52
N PHE A 486 -1.16 13.17 18.08
CA PHE A 486 0.04 12.34 18.26
C PHE A 486 1.24 12.93 17.51
N LEU A 487 2.29 13.28 18.25
CA LEU A 487 3.51 13.93 17.78
C LEU A 487 3.30 15.25 17.02
N VAL A 488 2.13 15.88 17.17
CA VAL A 488 1.88 17.25 16.68
C VAL A 488 2.47 18.25 17.65
N ILE A 489 3.20 19.25 17.16
CA ILE A 489 3.80 20.30 17.99
C ILE A 489 2.74 21.20 18.64
N ALA A 490 2.88 21.45 19.94
CA ALA A 490 1.92 22.18 20.76
C ALA A 490 1.88 23.70 20.49
N ASP A 491 3.04 24.31 20.23
CA ASP A 491 3.16 25.75 19.93
C ASP A 491 2.78 26.13 18.48
N GLY A 492 2.42 25.14 17.65
CA GLY A 492 2.02 25.34 16.25
C GLY A 492 3.18 25.45 15.25
N THR A 493 4.44 25.35 15.68
CA THR A 493 5.61 25.37 14.77
C THR A 493 5.42 24.42 13.57
N ASP A 494 5.82 24.89 12.39
CA ASP A 494 5.65 24.15 11.15
C ASP A 494 6.82 23.21 10.86
N VAL A 495 6.88 22.14 11.66
CA VAL A 495 7.89 21.08 11.61
C VAL A 495 7.25 19.75 11.99
N GLY A 496 7.71 18.66 11.37
CA GLY A 496 7.21 17.30 11.57
C GLY A 496 5.88 17.01 10.87
N ALA A 497 5.50 15.74 10.89
CA ALA A 497 4.29 15.24 10.27
C ALA A 497 3.03 15.72 10.97
N LYS A 498 2.03 16.12 10.18
CA LYS A 498 0.68 16.47 10.62
C LYS A 498 -0.30 15.79 9.67
N PHE A 499 -1.23 15.03 10.22
CA PHE A 499 -2.18 14.23 9.44
C PHE A 499 -3.43 15.07 9.22
N VAL A 500 -3.46 15.76 8.08
CA VAL A 500 -4.58 16.60 7.62
C VAL A 500 -5.09 16.04 6.30
N TYR A 501 -6.41 15.96 6.16
CA TYR A 501 -7.10 15.29 5.03
C TYR A 501 -8.26 16.13 4.49
#